data_AF-A0A662YPQ5-F1
#
_entry.id   AF-A0A662YPQ5-F1
#
_cell.length_a   1.000
_cell.length_b   1.000
_cell.length_c   1.000
_cell.angle_alpha   90.00
_cell.angle_beta   90.00
_cell.angle_gamma   90.00
#
_symmetry.space_group_name_H-M   'P 1'
#
loop_
_entity.id
_entity.type
_entity.pdbx_description
1 polymer ?
#
loop_
_entity_poly.entity_id
_entity_poly.type
_entity_poly.pdbx_seq_one_letter_code
_entity_poly.pdbx_strand_id
1 'polypeptide(L)'
;SGSDEEEVIGPLPSKEPVEYNVAMEFDRRAQKMKEKLTSGDDGSKDLARETWMTELPPVLQHIGLGARTFKKRAGPESKDRSLWTETPADKERKIRDSKRSESLINMHSKKLKKKAKADAEKAKERRAFDRDQDLQVNRFDEAQKKAVLKKSQELNTRFSHSKGSMFL
;
A
#
# COMPACT_ATOMS: atom_id res chain seq x y z
N SER A 1 60.18 -13.30 -19.03
CA SER A 1 59.25 -14.44 -19.13
C SER A 1 58.53 -14.51 -17.81
N GLY A 2 57.31 -13.99 -17.73
CA GLY A 2 56.52 -14.00 -16.50
C GLY A 2 55.93 -15.39 -16.31
N SER A 3 56.21 -16.00 -15.16
CA SER A 3 55.53 -17.22 -14.74
C SER A 3 54.18 -16.81 -14.16
N ASP A 4 53.11 -17.09 -14.88
CA ASP A 4 51.74 -16.96 -14.38
C ASP A 4 51.51 -18.02 -13.30
N GLU A 5 51.82 -17.67 -12.06
CA GLU A 5 51.35 -18.38 -10.88
C GLU A 5 49.91 -17.92 -10.60
N GLU A 6 48.95 -18.55 -11.29
CA GLU A 6 47.53 -18.40 -10.98
C GLU A 6 47.30 -18.73 -9.49
N GLU A 7 46.91 -17.70 -8.75
CA GLU A 7 46.53 -17.78 -7.34
C GLU A 7 45.27 -18.64 -7.20
N VAL A 8 45.46 -19.95 -7.04
CA VAL A 8 44.39 -20.91 -6.78
C VAL A 8 43.79 -20.62 -5.40
N ILE A 9 42.66 -19.92 -5.39
CA ILE A 9 41.88 -19.66 -4.17
C ILE A 9 41.08 -20.91 -3.82
N GLY A 10 41.64 -21.76 -2.96
CA GLY A 10 40.98 -22.95 -2.43
C GLY A 10 41.95 -23.97 -1.85
N PRO A 11 41.48 -24.96 -1.05
CA PRO A 11 42.33 -26.01 -0.53
C PRO A 11 42.86 -26.88 -1.69
N LEU A 12 44.18 -27.00 -1.80
CA LEU A 12 44.83 -27.88 -2.77
C LEU A 12 44.53 -29.35 -2.43
N PRO A 13 44.17 -30.20 -3.41
CA PRO A 13 43.99 -31.62 -3.17
C PRO A 13 45.32 -32.30 -2.79
N SER A 14 45.26 -33.35 -1.97
CA SER A 14 46.43 -34.12 -1.55
C SER A 14 47.09 -34.81 -2.75
N LYS A 15 48.42 -34.72 -2.86
CA LYS A 15 49.22 -35.27 -3.98
C LYS A 15 49.52 -36.77 -3.88
N GLU A 16 49.07 -37.44 -2.83
CA GLU A 16 49.31 -38.86 -2.61
C GLU A 16 48.29 -39.71 -3.38
N PRO A 17 48.70 -40.86 -3.96
CA PRO A 17 47.75 -41.83 -4.49
C PRO A 17 46.89 -42.33 -3.31
N VAL A 18 45.66 -41.85 -3.23
CA VAL A 18 44.71 -42.35 -2.25
C VAL A 18 44.27 -43.74 -2.72
N GLU A 19 44.82 -44.80 -2.11
CA GLU A 19 44.27 -46.15 -2.24
C GLU A 19 42.94 -46.21 -1.48
N TYR A 20 41.94 -45.51 -2.02
CA TYR A 20 40.60 -45.49 -1.47
C TYR A 20 39.85 -46.70 -2.02
N ASN A 21 39.64 -47.71 -1.19
CA ASN A 21 38.69 -48.76 -1.51
C ASN A 21 37.32 -48.30 -1.00
N VAL A 22 36.52 -47.75 -1.91
CA VAL A 22 35.18 -47.21 -1.65
C VAL A 22 34.33 -48.19 -0.84
N ALA A 23 34.44 -49.49 -1.16
CA ALA A 23 33.67 -50.54 -0.52
C ALA A 23 33.97 -50.62 0.98
N MET A 24 35.25 -50.58 1.35
CA MET A 24 35.68 -50.62 2.76
C MET A 24 35.22 -49.38 3.54
N GLU A 25 35.20 -48.21 2.90
CA GLU A 25 34.73 -46.98 3.56
C GLU A 25 33.21 -46.95 3.73
N PHE A 26 32.45 -47.52 2.78
CA PHE A 26 31.01 -47.71 2.95
C PHE A 26 30.70 -48.66 4.13
N ASP A 27 31.42 -49.78 4.22
CA ASP A 27 31.24 -50.75 5.31
C ASP A 27 31.60 -50.13 6.66
N ARG A 28 32.72 -49.41 6.74
CA ARG A 28 33.14 -48.69 7.95
C ARG A 28 32.11 -47.63 8.37
N ARG A 29 31.60 -46.86 7.40
CA ARG A 29 30.55 -45.84 7.66
C ARG A 29 29.26 -46.50 8.14
N ALA A 30 28.86 -47.63 7.56
CA ALA A 30 27.68 -48.38 7.96
C ALA A 30 27.81 -48.95 9.37
N GLN A 31 28.96 -49.54 9.71
CA GLN A 31 29.26 -50.04 11.07
C GLN A 31 29.23 -48.91 12.11
N LYS A 32 29.89 -47.77 11.83
CA LYS A 32 29.88 -46.61 12.72
C LYS A 32 28.47 -46.04 12.94
N MET A 33 27.64 -46.03 11.90
CA MET A 33 26.25 -45.58 12.01
C MET A 33 25.42 -46.59 12.81
N LYS A 34 25.61 -47.89 12.59
CA LYS A 34 24.98 -48.95 13.36
C LYS A 34 25.32 -48.83 14.85
N GLU A 35 26.60 -48.69 15.18
CA GLU A 35 27.05 -48.45 16.54
C GLU A 35 26.40 -47.19 17.13
N LYS A 36 26.37 -46.06 16.42
CA LYS A 36 25.67 -44.85 16.89
C LYS A 36 24.18 -45.02 17.17
N LEU A 37 23.51 -45.96 16.51
CA LEU A 37 22.09 -46.26 16.72
C LEU A 37 21.86 -47.29 17.82
N THR A 38 22.82 -48.19 18.07
CA THR A 38 22.68 -49.30 19.01
C THR A 38 23.40 -49.09 20.34
N SER A 39 24.43 -48.24 20.36
CA SER A 39 25.09 -47.79 21.57
C SER A 39 24.12 -46.86 22.30
N GLY A 40 23.36 -47.43 23.23
CA GLY A 40 22.55 -46.66 24.18
C GLY A 40 23.47 -45.84 25.06
N ASP A 41 23.78 -44.62 24.63
CA ASP A 41 24.31 -43.59 25.51
C ASP A 41 23.17 -43.15 26.44
N ASP A 42 23.32 -43.53 27.70
CA ASP A 42 22.48 -43.27 28.87
C ASP A 42 22.65 -41.84 29.42
N GLY A 43 23.16 -40.93 28.59
CA GLY A 43 23.37 -39.51 28.91
C GLY A 43 22.27 -38.57 28.42
N SER A 44 21.02 -39.02 28.22
CA SER A 44 19.95 -38.16 27.73
C SER A 44 19.51 -37.14 28.80
N LYS A 45 20.25 -36.03 28.92
CA LYS A 45 19.54 -34.75 29.09
C LYS A 45 18.65 -34.67 27.87
N ASP A 46 17.36 -34.88 28.05
CA ASP A 46 16.39 -34.69 26.97
C ASP A 46 16.79 -33.42 26.23
N LEU A 47 17.22 -33.57 24.98
CA LEU A 47 17.56 -32.44 24.11
C LEU A 47 16.24 -31.79 23.70
N ALA A 48 15.50 -31.31 24.70
CA ALA A 48 14.30 -30.55 24.55
C ALA A 48 14.73 -29.28 23.83
N ARG A 49 14.16 -29.10 22.63
CA ARG A 49 14.36 -27.89 21.87
C ARG A 49 13.87 -26.73 22.73
N GLU A 50 14.71 -25.72 22.86
CA GLU A 50 14.41 -24.52 23.62
C GLU A 50 13.06 -23.92 23.18
N THR A 51 12.36 -23.29 24.10
CA THR A 51 10.98 -22.81 23.91
C THR A 51 10.80 -21.92 22.68
N TRP A 52 11.82 -21.12 22.32
CA TRP A 52 11.79 -20.28 21.11
C TRP A 52 11.80 -21.07 19.79
N MET A 53 12.16 -22.35 19.81
CA MET A 53 12.17 -23.25 18.65
C MET A 53 10.90 -24.08 18.50
N THR A 54 10.14 -24.28 19.57
CA THR A 54 8.94 -25.16 19.57
C THR A 54 7.65 -24.39 19.75
N GLU A 55 7.68 -23.27 20.48
CA GLU A 55 6.51 -22.44 20.71
C GLU A 55 6.52 -21.27 19.74
N LEU A 56 5.58 -21.31 18.80
CA LEU A 56 5.38 -20.19 17.91
C LEU A 56 4.84 -19.01 18.73
N PRO A 57 5.36 -17.77 18.54
CA PRO A 57 4.87 -16.61 19.27
C PRO A 57 3.34 -16.49 19.18
N PRO A 58 2.63 -16.04 20.24
CA PRO A 58 1.16 -16.03 20.30
C PRO A 58 0.48 -15.34 19.11
N VAL A 59 1.17 -14.38 18.49
CA VAL A 59 0.69 -13.62 17.32
C VAL A 59 0.68 -14.46 16.02
N LEU A 60 1.48 -15.53 15.96
CA LEU A 60 1.74 -16.33 14.76
C LEU A 60 1.14 -17.74 14.79
N GLN A 61 0.41 -18.14 15.84
CA GLN A 61 -0.11 -19.51 16.03
C GLN A 61 -0.86 -20.10 14.82
N HIS A 62 -1.51 -19.28 14.00
CA HIS A 62 -2.28 -19.67 12.82
C HIS A 62 -1.51 -19.54 11.48
N ILE A 63 -0.22 -19.21 11.49
CA ILE A 63 0.59 -19.03 10.28
C ILE A 63 1.30 -20.34 9.96
N GLY A 64 0.93 -20.96 8.84
CA GLY A 64 1.71 -22.06 8.24
C GLY A 64 1.27 -23.48 8.57
N LEU A 65 0.27 -23.68 9.45
CA LEU A 65 -0.30 -25.00 9.77
C LEU A 65 -1.53 -25.39 8.93
N GLY A 66 -1.88 -24.57 7.94
CA GLY A 66 -2.96 -24.82 6.99
C GLY A 66 -2.56 -24.42 5.57
N ALA A 67 -3.42 -24.74 4.59
CA ALA A 67 -3.18 -24.40 3.19
C ALA A 67 -2.81 -22.91 3.03
N ARG A 68 -1.64 -22.64 2.46
CA ARG A 68 -1.09 -21.29 2.34
C ARG A 68 -1.88 -20.53 1.28
N THR A 69 -2.78 -19.63 1.69
CA THR A 69 -3.53 -18.76 0.78
C THR A 69 -2.93 -17.35 0.73
N PHE A 70 -2.95 -16.70 -0.44
CA PHE A 70 -2.55 -15.30 -0.55
C PHE A 70 -3.46 -14.39 0.29
N LYS A 71 -2.87 -13.37 0.93
CA LYS A 71 -3.62 -12.39 1.75
C LYS A 71 -4.45 -11.49 0.81
N LYS A 72 -5.76 -11.77 0.69
CA LYS A 72 -6.68 -11.04 -0.21
C LYS A 72 -6.91 -9.56 0.13
N ARG A 73 -6.51 -9.10 1.31
CA ARG A 73 -6.65 -7.71 1.76
C ARG A 73 -5.38 -7.27 2.47
N ALA A 74 -4.85 -6.10 2.12
CA ALA A 74 -3.78 -5.46 2.90
C ALA A 74 -4.28 -5.34 4.35
N GLY A 75 -3.52 -5.89 5.31
CA GLY A 75 -3.85 -5.78 6.73
C GLY A 75 -3.82 -4.31 7.18
N PRO A 76 -4.41 -3.97 8.34
CA PRO A 76 -4.38 -2.60 8.86
C PRO A 76 -2.96 -2.06 8.83
N GLU A 77 -2.79 -0.86 8.27
CA GLU A 77 -1.51 -0.16 8.18
C GLU A 77 -1.11 0.35 9.57
N SER A 78 -0.74 -0.55 10.48
CA SER A 78 -0.31 -0.22 11.85
C SER A 78 1.16 -0.52 12.12
N LYS A 79 1.88 -1.00 11.10
CA LYS A 79 3.34 -1.09 11.13
C LYS A 79 3.84 -0.39 9.88
N ASP A 80 4.57 0.71 10.08
CA ASP A 80 5.23 1.46 9.03
C ASP A 80 6.12 0.51 8.23
N ARG A 81 5.56 0.00 7.13
CA ARG A 81 6.30 -0.80 6.13
C ARG A 81 7.22 0.09 5.29
N SER A 82 7.17 1.41 5.51
CA SER A 82 7.96 2.40 4.80
C SER A 82 9.44 2.33 5.14
N LEU A 83 9.84 1.69 6.24
CA LEU A 83 11.25 1.56 6.61
C LEU A 83 12.09 0.79 5.57
N TRP A 84 11.48 -0.16 4.86
CA TRP A 84 12.14 -0.92 3.80
C TRP A 84 11.86 -0.34 2.40
N THR A 85 10.76 0.38 2.20
CA THR A 85 10.38 0.93 0.89
C THR A 85 10.75 2.40 0.68
N GLU A 86 11.20 3.11 1.71
CA GLU A 86 11.65 4.50 1.59
C GLU A 86 13.10 4.57 1.11
N THR A 87 13.29 5.23 -0.03
CA THR A 87 14.63 5.63 -0.48
C THR A 87 15.15 6.80 0.37
N PRO A 88 16.48 7.02 0.45
CA PRO A 88 17.03 8.18 1.15
C PRO A 88 16.44 9.52 0.68
N ALA A 89 16.18 9.65 -0.63
CA ALA A 89 15.56 10.84 -1.21
C ALA A 89 14.11 11.06 -0.74
N ASP A 90 13.32 9.99 -0.62
CA ASP A 90 11.96 10.08 -0.11
C ASP A 90 11.92 10.48 1.36
N LYS A 91 12.89 9.99 2.14
CA LYS A 91 13.04 10.36 3.55
C LYS A 91 13.34 11.86 3.70
N GLU A 92 14.26 12.39 2.90
CA GLU A 92 14.56 13.83 2.90
C GLU A 92 13.36 14.68 2.48
N ARG A 93 12.64 14.28 1.42
CA ARG A 93 11.43 14.99 0.97
C ARG A 93 10.38 15.05 2.07
N LYS A 94 10.13 13.94 2.75
CA LYS A 94 9.13 13.84 3.83
C LYS A 94 9.51 14.72 5.03
N ILE A 95 10.80 14.82 5.36
CA ILE A 95 11.32 15.74 6.39
C ILE A 95 11.19 17.21 5.96
N ARG A 96 11.41 17.54 4.69
CA ARG A 96 11.24 18.91 4.18
C ARG A 96 9.78 19.32 4.15
N ASP A 97 8.90 18.42 3.71
CA ASP A 97 7.45 18.65 3.65
C ASP A 97 6.83 18.78 5.05
N SER A 98 7.33 18.05 6.05
CA SER A 98 6.86 18.18 7.44
C SER A 98 7.28 19.49 8.11
N LYS A 99 8.42 20.06 7.72
CA LYS A 99 8.91 21.36 8.19
C LYS A 99 8.29 22.55 7.45
N ARG A 100 7.65 22.31 6.29
CA ARG A 100 7.02 23.34 5.46
C ARG A 100 5.58 23.57 5.92
N SER A 101 5.12 24.81 5.88
CA SER A 101 3.70 25.11 6.05
C SER A 101 2.87 24.44 4.95
N GLU A 102 1.62 24.12 5.28
CA GLU A 102 0.74 23.41 4.36
C GLU A 102 0.58 24.15 3.03
N SER A 103 0.78 23.44 1.91
CA SER A 103 0.52 23.98 0.57
C SER A 103 -0.94 24.43 0.42
N LEU A 104 -1.19 25.48 -0.37
CA LEU A 104 -2.54 25.94 -0.72
C LEU A 104 -3.43 24.80 -1.26
N ILE A 105 -2.86 23.88 -2.02
CA ILE A 105 -3.55 22.68 -2.54
C ILE A 105 -3.97 21.73 -1.41
N ASN A 106 -3.10 21.54 -0.42
CA ASN A 106 -3.40 20.73 0.76
C ASN A 106 -4.48 21.40 1.62
N MET A 107 -4.43 22.71 1.77
CA MET A 107 -5.48 23.46 2.49
C MET A 107 -6.83 23.40 1.77
N HIS A 108 -6.85 23.52 0.44
CA HIS A 108 -8.07 23.44 -0.35
C HIS A 108 -8.70 22.04 -0.27
N SER A 109 -7.89 20.99 -0.48
CA SER A 109 -8.36 19.60 -0.37
C SER A 109 -8.84 19.26 1.05
N LYS A 110 -8.16 19.74 2.10
CA LYS A 110 -8.63 19.61 3.49
C LYS A 110 -9.95 20.34 3.71
N LYS A 111 -10.12 21.54 3.15
CA LYS A 111 -11.36 22.31 3.24
C LYS A 111 -12.53 21.59 2.55
N LEU A 112 -12.32 21.04 1.35
CA LEU A 112 -13.33 20.23 0.66
C LEU A 112 -13.70 18.97 1.46
N LYS A 113 -12.71 18.25 1.99
CA LYS A 113 -12.96 17.07 2.83
C LYS A 113 -13.70 17.42 4.12
N LYS A 114 -13.37 18.53 4.78
CA LYS A 114 -14.08 19.02 5.97
C LYS A 114 -15.52 19.40 5.65
N LYS A 115 -15.76 20.11 4.54
CA LYS A 115 -17.11 20.44 4.08
C LYS A 115 -17.94 19.18 3.80
N ALA A 116 -17.39 18.24 3.03
CA ALA A 116 -18.07 16.98 2.73
C ALA A 116 -18.40 16.16 4.00
N LYS A 117 -17.49 16.14 4.98
CA LYS A 117 -17.75 15.48 6.28
C LYS A 117 -18.83 16.20 7.08
N ALA A 118 -18.80 17.53 7.14
CA ALA A 118 -19.82 18.31 7.84
C ALA A 118 -21.21 18.17 7.17
N ASP A 119 -21.25 18.09 5.83
CA ASP A 119 -22.47 17.89 5.07
C ASP A 119 -23.00 16.45 5.20
N ALA A 120 -22.12 15.47 5.43
CA ALA A 120 -22.49 14.08 5.71
C ALA A 120 -22.91 13.83 7.17
N GLU A 121 -22.34 14.58 8.12
CA GLU A 121 -22.67 14.54 9.55
C GLU A 121 -24.03 15.20 9.83
N LYS A 122 -24.41 16.21 9.04
CA LYS A 122 -25.80 16.67 9.00
C LYS A 122 -26.66 15.53 8.46
N ALA A 123 -27.47 14.92 9.33
CA ALA A 123 -28.41 13.88 8.96
C ALA A 123 -29.26 14.34 7.78
N LYS A 124 -28.96 13.83 6.58
CA LYS A 124 -29.70 14.16 5.37
C LYS A 124 -30.88 13.23 5.26
N GLU A 125 -32.00 13.64 5.84
CA GLU A 125 -33.28 12.98 5.63
C GLU A 125 -33.68 13.07 4.15
N ARG A 126 -34.38 12.04 3.65
CA ARG A 126 -34.84 12.01 2.26
C ARG A 126 -35.91 13.08 2.05
N ARG A 127 -35.48 14.23 1.51
CA ARG A 127 -36.36 15.32 1.07
C ARG A 127 -36.93 15.01 -0.32
N ALA A 128 -38.15 15.49 -0.60
CA ALA A 128 -38.70 15.49 -1.96
C ALA A 128 -37.82 16.29 -2.92
N PHE A 129 -37.84 15.90 -4.21
CA PHE A 129 -37.07 16.57 -5.26
C PHE A 129 -37.56 18.00 -5.47
N ASP A 130 -36.64 18.95 -5.42
CA ASP A 130 -36.88 20.37 -5.62
C ASP A 130 -36.07 20.84 -6.82
N ARG A 131 -36.78 21.25 -7.86
CA ARG A 131 -36.16 21.64 -9.13
C ARG A 131 -35.14 22.76 -8.95
N ASP A 132 -35.35 23.73 -8.06
CA ASP A 132 -34.46 24.88 -7.96
C ASP A 132 -33.17 24.56 -7.18
N GLN A 133 -33.24 23.60 -6.24
CA GLN A 133 -32.08 23.15 -5.44
C GLN A 133 -31.34 21.98 -6.11
N ASP A 134 -32.08 21.02 -6.65
CA ASP A 134 -31.56 19.74 -7.12
C ASP A 134 -31.23 19.77 -8.63
N LEU A 135 -31.90 20.61 -9.43
CA LEU A 135 -31.56 20.80 -10.84
C LEU A 135 -30.50 21.90 -10.98
N GLN A 136 -29.23 21.49 -11.01
CA GLN A 136 -28.10 22.40 -11.17
C GLN A 136 -27.87 22.81 -12.63
N VAL A 137 -28.89 23.33 -13.32
CA VAL A 137 -28.75 23.82 -14.70
C VAL A 137 -28.76 25.34 -14.75
N ASN A 138 -27.66 25.91 -15.24
CA ASN A 138 -27.50 27.32 -15.64
C ASN A 138 -28.30 28.31 -14.78
N ARG A 139 -28.05 28.27 -13.46
CA ARG A 139 -28.63 29.20 -12.49
C ARG A 139 -28.12 30.60 -12.80
N PHE A 140 -28.78 31.30 -13.72
CA PHE A 140 -28.72 32.75 -13.80
C PHE A 140 -28.99 33.26 -12.39
N ASP A 141 -28.09 34.07 -11.84
CA ASP A 141 -28.28 34.64 -10.50
C ASP A 141 -29.66 35.31 -10.44
N GLU A 142 -30.34 35.27 -9.30
CA GLU A 142 -31.69 35.82 -9.16
C GLU A 142 -31.74 37.29 -9.59
N ALA A 143 -30.63 38.02 -9.38
CA ALA A 143 -30.41 39.37 -9.88
C ALA A 143 -30.38 39.45 -11.41
N GLN A 144 -29.70 38.53 -12.08
CA GLN A 144 -29.67 38.48 -13.55
C GLN A 144 -31.05 38.09 -14.10
N LYS A 145 -31.78 37.16 -13.45
CA LYS A 145 -33.16 36.81 -13.82
C LYS A 145 -34.10 38.02 -13.68
N LYS A 146 -34.00 38.77 -12.57
CA LYS A 146 -34.75 40.02 -12.36
C LYS A 146 -34.37 41.10 -13.37
N ALA A 147 -33.10 41.22 -13.72
CA ALA A 147 -32.63 42.18 -14.72
C ALA A 147 -33.19 41.87 -16.11
N VAL A 148 -33.18 40.61 -16.54
CA VAL A 148 -33.78 40.18 -17.81
C VAL A 148 -35.28 40.44 -17.82
N LEU A 149 -35.99 40.10 -16.73
CA LEU A 149 -37.43 40.33 -16.62
C LEU A 149 -37.78 41.82 -16.69
N LYS A 150 -37.07 42.67 -15.94
CA LYS A 150 -37.24 44.13 -15.95
C LYS A 150 -36.98 44.72 -17.34
N LYS A 151 -35.90 44.28 -17.99
CA LYS A 151 -35.54 44.72 -19.35
C LYS A 151 -36.58 44.31 -20.40
N SER A 152 -37.30 43.20 -20.18
CA SER A 152 -38.39 42.76 -21.07
C SER A 152 -39.66 43.60 -20.93
N GLN A 153 -39.96 44.15 -19.75
CA GLN A 153 -41.15 44.97 -19.52
C GLN A 153 -41.12 46.27 -20.34
N GLU A 154 -39.93 46.84 -20.52
CA GLU A 154 -39.69 48.04 -21.31
C GLU A 154 -39.88 47.83 -22.82
N LEU A 155 -39.99 46.59 -23.30
CA LEU A 155 -40.24 46.30 -24.73
C LEU A 155 -41.69 46.62 -25.13
N ASN A 156 -42.66 46.52 -24.21
CA ASN A 156 -44.08 46.76 -24.49
C ASN A 156 -44.40 48.25 -24.75
N THR A 157 -43.54 49.17 -24.34
CA THR A 157 -43.69 50.61 -24.63
C THR A 157 -42.88 51.05 -25.84
N ARG A 158 -41.86 50.29 -26.22
CA ARG A 158 -41.01 50.55 -27.39
C ARG A 158 -41.73 50.26 -28.70
N PHE A 159 -42.60 49.25 -28.72
CA PHE A 159 -43.53 49.00 -29.80
C PHE A 159 -44.87 49.62 -29.43
N SER A 160 -44.95 50.96 -29.42
CA SER A 160 -46.26 51.61 -29.39
C SER A 160 -47.05 51.11 -30.60
N HIS A 161 -48.34 50.81 -30.40
CA HIS A 161 -49.21 50.35 -31.47
C HIS A 161 -49.29 51.49 -32.51
N SER A 162 -48.52 51.37 -33.60
CA SER A 162 -48.50 52.36 -34.66
C SER A 162 -49.86 52.38 -35.34
N LYS A 163 -50.76 53.25 -34.88
CA LYS A 163 -51.86 53.75 -35.71
C LYS A 163 -51.25 54.73 -36.71
N GLY A 164 -50.74 54.20 -37.82
CA GLY A 164 -50.34 55.04 -38.96
C GLY A 164 -48.96 54.71 -39.50
N SER A 165 -48.95 53.94 -40.58
CA SER A 165 -48.09 54.13 -41.75
C SER A 165 -48.45 53.02 -42.76
N MET A 166 -49.56 53.23 -43.48
CA MET A 166 -49.78 52.54 -44.75
C MET A 166 -48.78 53.15 -45.74
N PHE A 167 -47.82 52.35 -46.18
CA PHE A 167 -46.89 52.74 -47.24
C PHE A 167 -47.63 52.68 -48.58
N LEU A 168 -47.53 53.77 -49.36
CA LEU A 168 -47.96 53.91 -50.74
C LEU A 168 -46.83 53.48 -51.68
#